data_AF-A0A1I8A8G7-F1
#
_entry.id   AF-A0A1I8A8G7-F1
#
_cell.length_a   1.000
_cell.length_b   1.000
_cell.length_c   1.000
_cell.angle_alpha   90.00
_cell.angle_beta   90.00
_cell.angle_gamma   90.00
#
_symmetry.space_group_name_H-M   'P 1'
#
loop_
_entity.id
_entity.type
_entity.pdbx_description
1 polymer ?
#
loop_
_entity_poly.entity_id
_entity_poly.type
_entity_poly.pdbx_seq_one_letter_code
_entity_poly.pdbx_strand_id
1 'polypeptide(L)'
;MMQKCPETKGMFNSASDSETTERHYKHFVELIQCAVDNLNDLDTALQPWLDTLGKGHAGFAIRTKHWDAFGEAVASSIAEWVGPGRGHKETVKAWMRISCFLADRLSAATRNYYPTPICTPRIQMLTILATSPSPPY
;
A
#
# COMPACT_ATOMS: atom_id res chain seq x y z
N MET A 1 -13.52 1.12 -3.10
CA MET A 1 -12.63 -0.03 -3.37
C MET A 1 -13.41 -1.28 -3.78
N MET A 2 -14.20 -1.92 -2.90
CA MET A 2 -14.86 -3.21 -3.19
C MET A 2 -15.89 -3.18 -4.34
N GLN A 3 -16.42 -2.00 -4.71
CA GLN A 3 -17.25 -1.84 -5.91
C GLN A 3 -16.43 -1.92 -7.20
N LYS A 4 -15.20 -1.40 -7.21
CA LYS A 4 -14.30 -1.37 -8.38
C LYS A 4 -13.43 -2.63 -8.51
N CYS A 5 -13.09 -3.26 -7.39
CA CYS A 5 -12.34 -4.51 -7.34
C CYS A 5 -13.12 -5.53 -6.51
N PRO A 6 -14.20 -6.14 -7.05
CA PRO A 6 -15.04 -7.08 -6.31
C PRO A 6 -14.28 -8.32 -5.81
N GLU A 7 -13.19 -8.71 -6.47
CA GLU A 7 -12.31 -9.80 -6.02
C GLU A 7 -11.66 -9.53 -4.66
N THR A 8 -11.52 -8.26 -4.26
CA THR A 8 -10.95 -7.90 -2.96
C THR A 8 -11.85 -8.31 -1.81
N LYS A 9 -13.15 -8.53 -2.04
CA LYS A 9 -14.08 -9.05 -1.02
C LYS A 9 -13.64 -10.43 -0.50
N GLY A 10 -13.06 -11.27 -1.37
CA GLY A 10 -12.55 -12.58 -0.98
C GLY A 10 -11.34 -12.52 -0.03
N MET A 11 -10.63 -11.39 0.02
CA MET A 11 -9.49 -11.19 0.92
C MET A 11 -9.92 -10.99 2.38
N PHE A 12 -11.17 -10.60 2.63
CA PHE A 12 -11.73 -10.35 3.96
C PHE A 12 -12.36 -11.59 4.62
N ASN A 13 -12.11 -12.78 4.07
CA ASN A 13 -12.59 -14.09 4.53
C ASN A 13 -14.11 -14.17 4.83
N SER A 14 -14.87 -14.72 3.88
CA SER A 14 -16.33 -14.74 3.84
C SER A 14 -16.97 -13.34 3.85
N ALA A 15 -17.80 -13.03 2.87
CA ALA A 15 -18.51 -11.75 2.75
C ALA A 15 -19.52 -11.46 3.89
N SER A 16 -19.53 -12.29 4.93
CA SER A 16 -20.40 -12.25 6.11
C SER A 16 -19.66 -11.93 7.42
N ASP A 17 -18.32 -11.93 7.44
CA ASP A 17 -17.57 -11.67 8.68
C ASP A 17 -17.34 -10.16 8.87
N SER A 18 -18.39 -9.47 9.33
CA SER A 18 -18.37 -8.04 9.69
C SER A 18 -17.17 -7.71 10.58
N GLU A 19 -16.76 -8.64 11.45
CA GLU A 19 -15.68 -8.43 12.40
C GLU A 19 -14.33 -8.21 11.71
N THR A 20 -14.02 -8.97 10.66
CA THR A 20 -12.77 -8.85 9.92
C THR A 20 -12.69 -7.55 9.12
N THR A 21 -13.83 -7.12 8.56
CA THR A 21 -13.91 -5.82 7.86
C THR A 21 -13.77 -4.65 8.85
N GLU A 22 -14.46 -4.70 9.99
CA GLU A 22 -14.37 -3.67 11.04
C GLU A 22 -12.95 -3.58 11.63
N ARG A 23 -12.30 -4.72 11.88
CA ARG A 23 -10.91 -4.76 12.37
C ARG A 23 -9.95 -4.11 11.37
N HIS A 24 -10.11 -4.42 10.09
CA HIS A 24 -9.30 -3.80 9.04
C HIS A 24 -9.56 -2.30 8.94
N TYR A 25 -10.83 -1.88 8.99
CA TYR A 25 -11.20 -0.46 9.01
C TYR A 25 -10.54 0.28 10.17
N LYS A 26 -10.59 -0.28 11.39
CA LYS A 26 -9.96 0.32 12.57
C LYS A 26 -8.46 0.52 12.38
N HIS A 27 -7.73 -0.51 11.92
CA HIS A 27 -6.29 -0.39 11.66
C HIS A 27 -5.97 0.62 10.57
N PHE A 28 -6.82 0.72 9.55
CA PHE A 28 -6.65 1.72 8.50
C PHE A 28 -6.82 3.15 9.05
N VAL A 29 -7.82 3.39 9.89
CA VAL A 29 -8.01 4.70 10.54
C VAL A 29 -6.86 5.02 11.49
N GLU A 30 -6.37 4.05 12.26
CA GLU A 30 -5.20 4.22 13.14
C GLU A 30 -3.93 4.57 12.34
N LEU A 31 -3.73 3.97 11.17
CA LEU A 31 -2.64 4.33 10.26
C LEU A 31 -2.76 5.78 9.78
N ILE A 32 -3.95 6.21 9.36
CA ILE A 32 -4.19 7.60 8.95
C ILE A 32 -3.92 8.55 10.12
N GLN A 33 -4.44 8.24 11.31
CA GLN A 33 -4.24 9.07 12.50
C GLN A 33 -2.74 9.20 12.82
N CYS A 34 -1.99 8.11 12.79
CA CYS A 34 -0.54 8.11 12.98
C CYS A 34 0.17 9.02 11.96
N ALA A 35 -0.23 8.99 10.68
CA ALA A 35 0.31 9.89 9.66
C ALA A 35 0.00 11.36 9.97
N VAL A 36 -1.23 11.67 10.35
CA VAL A 36 -1.66 13.04 10.68
C VAL A 36 -0.93 13.58 11.92
N ASP A 37 -0.73 12.76 12.94
CA ASP A 37 -0.03 13.14 14.17
C ASP A 37 1.48 13.39 13.94
N ASN A 38 2.04 12.82 12.86
CA ASN A 38 3.47 12.82 12.58
C ASN A 38 3.83 13.41 11.20
N LEU A 39 3.09 14.42 10.72
CA LEU A 39 3.31 15.03 9.40
C LEU A 39 4.74 15.57 9.17
N ASN A 40 5.47 15.88 10.25
CA ASN A 40 6.86 16.36 10.18
C ASN A 40 7.91 15.23 10.07
N ASP A 41 7.54 13.98 10.36
CA ASP A 41 8.43 12.81 10.35
C ASP A 41 7.67 11.52 9.99
N LEU A 42 7.07 11.52 8.80
CA LEU A 42 6.23 10.42 8.31
C LEU A 42 7.03 9.13 8.09
N ASP A 43 8.25 9.22 7.56
CA ASP A 43 9.06 8.03 7.26
C ASP A 43 9.38 7.22 8.52
N THR A 44 9.78 7.89 9.60
CA THR A 44 10.08 7.22 10.87
C THR A 44 8.82 6.71 11.55
N ALA A 45 7.77 7.55 11.62
CA ALA A 45 6.54 7.21 12.33
C ALA A 45 5.78 6.03 11.69
N LEU A 46 5.80 5.94 10.36
CA LEU A 46 5.04 4.92 9.63
C LEU A 46 5.83 3.63 9.40
N GLN A 47 7.14 3.61 9.61
CA GLN A 47 7.96 2.42 9.37
C GLN A 47 7.44 1.15 10.06
N PRO A 48 7.05 1.16 11.36
CA PRO A 48 6.52 -0.04 12.03
C PRO A 48 5.20 -0.55 11.41
N TRP A 49 4.36 0.38 10.94
CA TRP A 49 3.12 0.06 10.23
C TRP A 49 3.42 -0.57 8.87
N LEU A 50 4.36 -0.01 8.12
CA LEU A 50 4.73 -0.53 6.80
C LEU A 50 5.33 -1.94 6.89
N ASP A 51 6.10 -2.24 7.94
CA ASP A 51 6.62 -3.59 8.16
C ASP A 51 5.52 -4.60 8.49
N THR A 52 4.57 -4.21 9.35
CA THR A 52 3.45 -5.07 9.75
C THR A 52 2.49 -5.29 8.58
N LEU A 53 2.06 -4.20 7.93
CA LEU A 53 1.12 -4.23 6.83
C LEU A 53 1.74 -4.85 5.58
N GLY A 54 2.99 -4.53 5.25
CA GLY A 54 3.70 -5.13 4.11
C GLY A 54 3.76 -6.65 4.21
N LYS A 55 4.11 -7.19 5.39
CA LYS A 55 4.08 -8.65 5.66
C LYS A 55 2.66 -9.22 5.55
N GLY A 56 1.68 -8.57 6.17
CA GLY A 56 0.29 -9.01 6.13
C GLY A 56 -0.31 -8.99 4.73
N HIS A 57 0.10 -8.03 3.88
CA HIS A 57 -0.43 -7.85 2.53
C HIS A 57 0.31 -8.69 1.48
N ALA A 58 1.58 -9.08 1.71
CA ALA A 58 2.36 -9.88 0.79
C ALA A 58 1.78 -11.29 0.53
N GLY A 59 1.02 -11.83 1.48
CA GLY A 59 0.31 -13.10 1.31
C GLY A 59 -0.93 -13.03 0.42
N PHE A 60 -1.41 -11.82 0.11
CA PHE A 60 -2.56 -11.61 -0.77
C PHE A 60 -2.09 -11.23 -2.17
N ALA A 61 -2.82 -11.67 -3.19
CA ALA A 61 -2.54 -11.36 -4.60
C ALA A 61 -2.91 -9.90 -4.97
N ILE A 62 -2.40 -8.92 -4.22
CA ILE A 62 -2.68 -7.51 -4.40
C ILE A 62 -1.87 -6.96 -5.57
N ARG A 63 -2.54 -6.34 -6.53
CA ARG A 63 -1.95 -5.77 -7.75
C ARG A 63 -2.08 -4.25 -7.74
N THR A 64 -1.33 -3.57 -8.62
CA THR A 64 -1.40 -2.11 -8.80
C THR A 64 -2.84 -1.58 -8.89
N LYS A 65 -3.69 -2.24 -9.68
CA LYS A 65 -5.12 -1.87 -9.83
C LYS A 65 -5.90 -1.80 -8.51
N HIS A 66 -5.53 -2.61 -7.50
CA HIS A 66 -6.18 -2.56 -6.19
C HIS A 66 -5.75 -1.35 -5.38
N TRP A 67 -4.47 -0.96 -5.49
CA TRP A 67 -3.93 0.25 -4.89
C TRP A 67 -4.50 1.52 -5.54
N ASP A 68 -4.69 1.51 -6.87
CA ASP A 68 -5.37 2.59 -7.59
C ASP A 68 -6.83 2.75 -7.12
N ALA A 69 -7.57 1.64 -7.05
CA ALA A 69 -8.95 1.63 -6.56
C ALA A 69 -9.08 1.99 -5.08
N PHE A 70 -8.03 1.75 -4.29
CA PHE A 70 -7.93 2.20 -2.90
C PHE A 70 -7.69 3.72 -2.83
N GLY A 71 -6.70 4.25 -3.55
CA GLY A 71 -6.40 5.68 -3.58
C GLY A 71 -7.59 6.52 -4.04
N GLU A 72 -8.31 6.06 -5.07
CA GLU A 72 -9.53 6.71 -5.54
C GLU A 72 -10.66 6.66 -4.50
N ALA A 73 -10.81 5.55 -3.78
CA ALA A 73 -11.83 5.44 -2.73
C ALA A 73 -11.55 6.42 -1.60
N VAL A 74 -10.31 6.54 -1.15
CA VAL A 74 -9.91 7.49 -0.11
C VAL A 74 -10.17 8.93 -0.58
N ALA A 75 -9.72 9.28 -1.79
CA ALA A 75 -9.96 10.61 -2.38
C ALA A 75 -11.47 10.94 -2.49
N SER A 76 -12.29 9.97 -2.87
CA SER A 76 -13.74 10.14 -2.97
C SER A 76 -14.38 10.37 -1.59
N SER A 77 -13.98 9.61 -0.57
CA SER A 77 -14.46 9.79 0.80
C SER A 77 -14.08 11.16 1.38
N ILE A 78 -12.88 11.65 1.09
CA ILE A 78 -12.46 13.01 1.48
C ILE A 78 -13.31 14.06 0.76
N ALA A 79 -13.51 13.91 -0.55
CA ALA A 79 -14.29 14.87 -1.33
C ALA A 79 -15.75 14.95 -0.85
N GLU A 80 -16.35 13.81 -0.51
CA GLU A 80 -17.69 13.74 0.08
C GLU A 80 -17.74 14.41 1.46
N TRP A 81 -16.77 14.14 2.32
CA TRP A 81 -16.70 14.73 3.67
C TRP A 81 -16.51 16.25 3.65
N VAL A 82 -15.67 16.76 2.74
CA VAL A 82 -15.42 18.20 2.60
C VAL A 82 -16.66 18.96 2.10
N GLY A 83 -17.53 18.30 1.33
CA GLY A 83 -18.75 18.89 0.78
C GLY A 83 -18.50 19.96 -0.31
N PRO A 84 -19.57 20.48 -0.93
CA PRO A 84 -19.44 21.47 -1.99
C PRO A 84 -19.06 22.85 -1.42
N GLY A 85 -17.83 23.30 -1.68
CA GLY A 85 -17.39 24.64 -1.28
C GLY A 85 -15.99 25.00 -1.79
N ARG A 86 -15.77 26.25 -2.20
CA ARG A 86 -14.46 26.73 -2.70
C ARG A 86 -13.39 26.89 -1.60
N GLY A 87 -13.77 26.78 -0.33
CA GLY A 87 -12.90 27.07 0.83
C GLY A 87 -11.90 25.98 1.22
N HIS A 88 -11.98 24.79 0.63
CA HIS A 88 -11.23 23.62 1.11
C HIS A 88 -10.21 23.07 0.12
N LYS A 89 -9.85 23.83 -0.93
CA LYS A 89 -8.94 23.36 -1.99
C LYS A 89 -7.60 22.87 -1.44
N GLU A 90 -6.98 23.64 -0.54
CA GLU A 90 -5.69 23.27 0.02
C GLU A 90 -5.80 22.09 1.00
N THR A 91 -6.91 21.99 1.74
CA THR A 91 -7.21 20.83 2.60
C THR A 91 -7.35 19.56 1.78
N VAL A 92 -8.14 19.59 0.69
CA VAL A 92 -8.29 18.45 -0.23
C VAL A 92 -6.94 18.07 -0.84
N LYS A 93 -6.14 19.05 -1.26
CA LYS A 93 -4.81 18.82 -1.80
C LYS A 93 -3.86 18.19 -0.78
N ALA A 94 -3.89 18.62 0.48
CA ALA A 94 -3.10 18.02 1.55
C ALA A 94 -3.50 16.57 1.80
N TRP A 95 -4.80 16.29 1.88
CA TRP A 95 -5.31 14.93 2.02
C TRP A 95 -4.97 14.02 0.84
N MET A 96 -5.02 14.54 -0.40
CA MET A 96 -4.56 13.79 -1.58
C MET A 96 -3.08 13.43 -1.47
N ARG A 97 -2.22 14.36 -1.03
CA ARG A 97 -0.78 14.09 -0.85
C ARG A 97 -0.53 12.98 0.16
N ILE A 98 -1.18 13.03 1.32
CA ILE A 98 -1.07 11.99 2.36
C ILE A 98 -1.57 10.64 1.81
N SER A 99 -2.71 10.64 1.12
CA SER A 99 -3.30 9.40 0.58
C SER A 99 -2.40 8.75 -0.47
N CYS A 100 -1.84 9.54 -1.39
CA CYS A 100 -0.86 9.07 -2.37
C CYS A 100 0.39 8.53 -1.68
N PHE A 101 0.93 9.27 -0.70
CA PHE A 101 2.11 8.83 0.06
C PHE A 101 1.87 7.48 0.74
N LEU A 102 0.74 7.30 1.44
CA LEU A 102 0.40 6.04 2.10
C LEU A 102 0.23 4.90 1.09
N ALA A 103 -0.48 5.13 -0.01
CA ALA A 103 -0.67 4.13 -1.05
C ALA A 103 0.67 3.69 -1.66
N ASP A 104 1.57 4.63 -1.97
CA ASP A 104 2.89 4.35 -2.53
C ASP A 104 3.76 3.52 -1.55
N ARG A 105 3.79 3.92 -0.28
CA ARG A 105 4.58 3.24 0.76
C ARG A 105 4.04 1.83 1.06
N LEU A 106 2.73 1.66 1.16
CA LEU A 106 2.11 0.35 1.37
C LEU A 106 2.30 -0.58 0.17
N SER A 107 2.16 -0.03 -1.04
CA SER A 107 2.39 -0.75 -2.28
C SER A 107 3.84 -1.20 -2.40
N ALA A 108 4.80 -0.32 -2.04
CA ALA A 108 6.22 -0.66 -1.99
C ALA A 108 6.54 -1.71 -0.92
N ALA A 109 6.02 -1.55 0.29
CA ALA A 109 6.21 -2.51 1.38
C ALA A 109 5.68 -3.90 1.00
N THR A 110 4.49 -3.97 0.41
CA THR A 110 3.89 -5.23 -0.07
C THR A 110 4.74 -5.92 -1.13
N ARG A 111 5.30 -5.16 -2.09
CA ARG A 111 6.21 -5.72 -3.11
C ARG A 111 7.52 -6.21 -2.52
N ASN A 112 8.09 -5.50 -1.56
CA ASN A 112 9.35 -5.86 -0.93
C ASN A 112 9.21 -7.10 -0.03
N TYR A 113 8.02 -7.33 0.52
CA TYR A 113 7.71 -8.50 1.33
C TYR A 113 7.12 -9.67 0.56
N TYR A 114 6.81 -9.51 -0.73
CA TYR A 114 6.54 -10.66 -1.60
C TYR A 114 7.80 -11.53 -1.60
N PRO A 115 7.78 -12.74 -1.01
CA PRO A 115 8.87 -13.65 -1.19
C PRO A 115 8.71 -14.13 -2.63
N THR A 116 9.45 -13.55 -3.57
CA THR A 116 9.90 -14.39 -4.67
C THR A 116 10.76 -15.46 -4.01
N PRO A 117 10.40 -16.76 -4.08
CA PRO A 117 11.43 -17.76 -3.96
C PRO A 117 12.32 -17.52 -5.17
N ILE A 118 13.47 -16.87 -4.95
CA ILE A 118 14.53 -16.63 -5.95
C ILE A 118 14.16 -15.58 -7.00
N CYS A 119 14.74 -14.37 -6.90
CA CYS A 119 15.42 -13.66 -7.99
C CYS A 119 15.58 -12.17 -7.62
N THR A 120 16.69 -11.82 -6.95
CA THR A 120 17.26 -10.48 -7.09
C THR A 120 17.98 -10.44 -8.45
N PRO A 121 17.47 -9.68 -9.45
CA PRO A 121 18.07 -9.66 -10.78
C PRO A 121 19.51 -9.12 -10.77
N ARG A 122 19.85 -8.30 -9.77
CA ARG A 122 21.20 -7.73 -9.62
C ARG A 122 22.24 -8.75 -9.14
N ILE A 123 21.87 -9.69 -8.27
CA ILE A 123 22.83 -10.69 -7.76
C ILE A 123 23.00 -11.83 -8.78
N GLN A 124 21.94 -12.26 -9.46
CA GLN A 124 22.07 -13.27 -10.53
C GLN A 124 22.90 -12.78 -11.72
N MET A 125 22.79 -11.51 -12.13
CA MET A 125 23.66 -10.92 -13.16
C MET A 125 25.13 -10.94 -12.76
N LEU A 126 25.45 -10.60 -11.51
CA LEU A 126 26.83 -10.62 -11.00
C LEU A 126 27.38 -12.04 -10.90
N THR A 127 26.56 -13.02 -10.50
CA THR A 127 26.97 -14.43 -10.46
C THR A 127 27.18 -15.01 -11.86
N ILE A 128 26.33 -14.68 -12.85
CA ILE A 128 26.48 -15.17 -14.24
C ILE A 128 27.71 -14.56 -14.93
N LEU A 129 28.01 -13.29 -14.68
CA LEU A 129 29.21 -12.62 -15.22
C LEU A 129 30.51 -13.05 -14.54
N ALA A 130 30.45 -13.58 -13.31
CA ALA A 130 31.62 -14.08 -12.58
C ALA A 130 31.98 -15.54 -12.92
N THR A 131 31.12 -16.28 -13.64
CA THR A 131 31.31 -17.72 -13.93
C THR A 131 31.55 -18.05 -15.40
N SER A 132 31.80 -17.08 -16.27
CA SER A 132 32.19 -17.39 -17.65
C SER A 132 33.60 -18.00 -17.68
N PRO A 133 33.78 -19.23 -18.21
CA PRO A 133 35.12 -19.77 -18.41
C PRO A 133 35.83 -18.98 -19.50
N SER A 134 37.12 -18.70 -19.27
CA SER A 134 38.02 -18.05 -20.21
C SER A 134 38.01 -18.76 -21.57
N PRO A 135 38.02 -18.02 -22.71
CA PRO A 135 38.01 -18.65 -24.02
C PRO A 135 39.30 -19.43 -24.26
N PRO A 136 39.25 -20.60 -24.91
CA PRO A 136 40.45 -21.31 -25.32
C PRO A 136 41.17 -20.52 -26.43
N TYR A 137 42.50 -20.49 -26.34
CA TYR A 137 43.43 -19.92 -27.32
C TYR A 137 43.26 -20.51 -28.72
#